data_AF-A0A3B0P9C7-F1
#
_entry.id   AF-A0A3B0P9C7-F1
#
_cell.length_a   1.000
_cell.length_b   1.000
_cell.length_c   1.000
_cell.angle_alpha   90.00
_cell.angle_beta   90.00
_cell.angle_gamma   90.00
#
_symmetry.space_group_name_H-M   'P 1'
#
loop_
_entity.id
_entity.type
_entity.pdbx_description
1 polymer ?
#
loop_
_entity_poly.entity_id
_entity_poly.type
_entity_poly.pdbx_seq_one_letter_code
_entity_poly.pdbx_strand_id
1 'polypeptide(L)'
;MKKEFKNRLKEFLEISAMSRYEEPVVDELKKTLNKLDFSLSRDNFGSLIAYKKAKSAKAPKVMIAAHMDEVGFLVRSIDSKGQLLLSPVGGIW
;
A
#
# COMPACT_ATOMS: atom_id res chain seq x y z
N MET A 1 11.86 -20.10 -3.68
CA MET A 1 12.26 -18.86 -2.98
C MET A 1 12.50 -17.67 -3.93
N LYS A 2 13.57 -17.59 -4.74
CA LYS A 2 13.81 -16.41 -5.61
C LYS A 2 12.70 -16.14 -6.64
N LYS A 3 12.19 -17.19 -7.30
CA LYS A 3 11.10 -17.07 -8.29
C LYS A 3 9.78 -16.61 -7.66
N GLU A 4 9.45 -17.16 -6.50
CA GLU A 4 8.24 -16.81 -5.74
C GLU A 4 8.28 -15.37 -5.24
N PHE A 5 9.42 -14.94 -4.68
CA PHE A 5 9.63 -13.55 -4.28
C PHE A 5 9.46 -12.59 -5.47
N LYS A 6 10.07 -12.90 -6.62
CA LYS A 6 9.93 -12.11 -7.85
C LYS A 6 8.48 -12.00 -8.29
N ASN A 7 7.73 -13.10 -8.29
CA ASN A 7 6.33 -13.11 -8.70
C ASN A 7 5.48 -12.25 -7.76
N ARG A 8 5.65 -12.39 -6.45
CA ARG A 8 4.94 -11.58 -5.47
C ARG A 8 5.28 -10.09 -5.61
N LEU A 9 6.55 -9.76 -5.82
CA LEU A 9 6.95 -8.38 -6.05
C LEU A 9 6.27 -7.81 -7.30
N LYS A 10 6.22 -8.58 -8.39
CA LYS A 10 5.52 -8.19 -9.62
C LYS A 10 4.03 -7.96 -9.37
N GLU A 11 3.36 -8.86 -8.65
CA GLU A 11 1.93 -8.74 -8.32
C GLU A 11 1.64 -7.42 -7.60
N PHE A 12 2.43 -7.05 -6.58
CA PHE A 12 2.24 -5.78 -5.86
C PHE A 12 2.59 -4.55 -6.68
N LEU A 13 3.63 -4.60 -7.52
CA LEU A 13 4.04 -3.47 -8.37
C LEU A 13 3.07 -3.20 -9.52
N GLU A 14 2.23 -4.15 -9.90
CA GLU A 14 1.20 -3.98 -10.94
C GLU A 14 -0.12 -3.38 -10.39
N ILE A 15 -0.24 -3.22 -9.07
CA ILE A 15 -1.42 -2.63 -8.45
C ILE A 15 -1.28 -1.10 -8.48
N SER A 16 -2.22 -0.43 -9.15
CA SER A 16 -2.30 1.02 -9.12
C SER A 16 -2.89 1.51 -7.79
N ALA A 17 -2.09 2.24 -7.01
CA ALA A 17 -2.42 2.69 -5.66
C ALA A 17 -1.69 4.00 -5.31
N MET A 18 -2.02 5.07 -6.02
CA MET A 18 -1.49 6.40 -5.69
C MET A 18 -1.85 6.82 -4.27
N SER A 19 -1.09 7.76 -3.71
CA SER A 19 -1.38 8.38 -2.41
C SER A 19 -2.85 8.82 -2.32
N ARG A 20 -3.54 8.45 -1.23
CA ARG A 20 -5.00 8.52 -0.96
C ARG A 20 -5.90 7.49 -1.64
N TYR A 21 -5.38 6.67 -2.55
CA TYR A 21 -6.14 5.67 -3.30
C TYR A 21 -5.58 4.26 -3.08
N GLU A 22 -5.09 3.97 -1.88
CA GLU A 22 -4.30 2.78 -1.56
C GLU A 22 -5.13 1.50 -1.29
N GLU A 23 -6.46 1.57 -1.29
CA GLU A 23 -7.32 0.43 -0.94
C GLU A 23 -7.07 -0.84 -1.79
N PRO A 24 -6.75 -0.77 -3.11
CA PRO A 24 -6.41 -1.95 -3.89
C PRO A 24 -5.19 -2.73 -3.33
N VAL A 25 -4.14 -2.02 -2.90
CA VAL A 25 -2.96 -2.64 -2.26
C VAL A 25 -3.34 -3.21 -0.90
N VAL A 26 -4.17 -2.50 -0.13
CA VAL A 26 -4.65 -2.95 1.17
C VAL A 26 -5.40 -4.27 1.05
N ASP A 27 -6.27 -4.41 0.06
CA ASP A 27 -7.06 -5.63 -0.14
C ASP A 27 -6.17 -6.82 -0.50
N GLU A 28 -5.14 -6.61 -1.32
CA GLU A 28 -4.17 -7.67 -1.62
C GLU A 28 -3.31 -8.04 -0.40
N LEU A 29 -2.90 -7.05 0.40
CA LEU A 29 -2.22 -7.29 1.68
C LEU A 29 -3.10 -8.09 2.65
N LYS A 30 -4.38 -7.75 2.80
CA LYS A 30 -5.32 -8.49 3.65
C LYS A 30 -5.42 -9.96 3.20
N LYS A 31 -5.57 -10.23 1.89
CA LYS A 31 -5.62 -11.62 1.37
C LYS A 31 -4.36 -12.42 1.71
N THR A 32 -3.20 -11.78 1.58
CA THR A 32 -1.92 -12.41 1.88
C THR A 32 -1.74 -12.65 3.38
N LEU A 33 -2.06 -11.66 4.21
CA LEU A 33 -1.88 -11.68 5.66
C LEU A 33 -2.92 -12.56 6.37
N ASN A 34 -4.12 -12.71 5.83
CA ASN A 34 -5.15 -13.62 6.37
C ASN A 34 -4.70 -15.09 6.40
N LYS A 35 -3.70 -15.46 5.60
CA LYS A 35 -3.06 -16.79 5.63
C LYS A 35 -2.08 -16.95 6.81
N LEU A 36 -1.83 -15.88 7.56
CA LEU A 36 -0.87 -15.79 8.65
C LEU A 36 -1.59 -15.38 9.94
N ASP A 37 -0.96 -15.67 11.07
CA ASP A 37 -1.47 -15.36 12.41
C ASP A 37 -1.18 -13.88 12.80
N PHE A 38 -1.91 -12.95 12.18
CA PHE A 38 -1.91 -11.53 12.50
C PHE A 38 -3.35 -11.03 12.73
N SER A 39 -3.53 -10.17 13.73
CA SER A 39 -4.74 -9.37 13.86
C SER A 39 -4.61 -8.12 12.99
N LEU A 40 -5.56 -7.91 12.09
CA LEU A 40 -5.57 -6.77 11.17
C LEU A 40 -6.46 -5.65 11.68
N SER A 41 -6.02 -4.40 11.52
CA SER A 41 -6.78 -3.19 11.86
C SER A 41 -6.42 -2.04 10.90
N ARG A 42 -7.25 -0.99 10.89
CA ARG A 42 -7.05 0.23 10.09
C ARG A 42 -6.89 1.42 11.01
N ASP A 43 -6.04 2.38 10.64
CA ASP A 43 -6.07 3.71 11.25
C ASP A 43 -7.09 4.62 10.55
N ASN A 44 -7.22 5.87 11.03
CA ASN A 44 -8.15 6.84 10.45
C ASN A 44 -7.66 7.45 9.11
N PHE A 45 -6.40 7.21 8.72
CA PHE A 45 -5.82 7.69 7.46
C PHE A 45 -5.84 6.63 6.36
N GLY A 46 -6.14 5.37 6.69
CA GLY A 46 -6.16 4.27 5.75
C GLY A 46 -4.90 3.41 5.74
N SER A 47 -4.05 3.46 6.76
CA SER A 47 -2.95 2.49 6.91
C SER A 47 -3.47 1.13 7.37
N LEU A 48 -2.89 0.04 6.87
CA LEU A 48 -3.14 -1.31 7.36
C LEU A 48 -2.14 -1.67 8.46
N ILE A 49 -2.65 -2.01 9.65
CA ILE A 49 -1.83 -2.44 10.78
C ILE A 49 -2.01 -3.95 10.99
N ALA A 50 -0.94 -4.70 10.73
CA ALA A 50 -0.86 -6.14 11.02
C ALA A 50 -0.13 -6.36 12.35
N TYR A 51 -0.86 -6.77 13.38
CA TYR A 51 -0.31 -6.98 14.71
C TYR A 51 -0.19 -8.45 15.06
N LYS A 52 0.97 -8.86 15.59
CA LYS A 52 1.21 -10.19 16.13
C LYS A 52 1.55 -10.10 17.60
N LYS A 53 0.73 -10.74 18.44
CA LYS A 53 0.95 -10.73 19.89
C LYS A 53 2.20 -11.55 20.23
N ALA A 54 3.08 -10.97 21.04
CA ALA A 54 4.25 -11.70 21.54
C ALA A 54 3.81 -12.81 22.52
N LYS A 55 4.56 -13.92 22.52
CA LYS A 55 4.35 -15.01 23.49
C LYS A 55 4.78 -14.63 24.91
N SER A 56 5.80 -13.78 25.04
CA SER A 56 6.31 -13.28 26.31
C SER A 56 5.70 -11.93 26.66
N ALA A 57 5.22 -11.79 27.90
CA ALA A 57 4.67 -10.53 28.42
C ALA A 57 5.72 -9.41 28.54
N LYS A 58 7.02 -9.75 28.60
CA LYS A 58 8.13 -8.80 28.70
C LYS A 58 8.78 -8.48 27.36
N ALA A 59 8.22 -8.97 26.25
CA ALA A 59 8.79 -8.71 24.93
C ALA A 59 8.65 -7.22 24.54
N PRO A 60 9.68 -6.61 23.95
CA PRO A 60 9.57 -5.25 23.42
C PRO A 60 8.61 -5.23 22.23
N LYS A 61 7.91 -4.10 22.04
CA LYS A 61 7.11 -3.87 20.84
C LYS A 61 8.04 -3.39 19.72
N VAL A 62 8.01 -4.09 18.58
CA VAL A 62 8.78 -3.75 17.37
C VAL A 62 7.79 -3.37 16.27
N MET A 63 8.07 -2.28 15.55
CA MET A 63 7.31 -1.85 14.39
C MET A 63 8.19 -1.91 13.14
N ILE A 64 7.70 -2.59 12.11
CA ILE A 64 8.27 -2.53 10.76
C ILE A 64 7.26 -1.74 9.92
N ALA A 65 7.71 -0.63 9.37
CA ALA A 65 6.87 0.26 8.57
C ALA A 65 7.36 0.31 7.13
N ALA A 66 6.41 0.26 6.20
CA ALA A 66 6.58 0.53 4.78
C ALA A 66 5.33 1.30 4.33
N HIS A 67 5.46 2.06 3.25
CA HIS A 67 4.34 2.80 2.67
C HIS A 67 3.73 2.00 1.50
N MET A 68 2.43 2.17 1.30
CA MET A 68 1.66 1.44 0.27
C MET A 68 1.48 2.25 -1.00
N ASP A 69 1.61 3.57 -0.88
CA ASP A 69 1.34 4.51 -1.95
C ASP A 69 2.49 4.61 -2.93
N GLU A 70 2.13 4.94 -4.16
CA GLU A 70 3.05 5.29 -5.24
C GLU A 70 2.82 6.74 -5.72
N VAL A 71 3.82 7.25 -6.45
CA VAL A 71 3.71 8.55 -7.12
C VAL A 71 2.80 8.47 -8.33
N GLY A 72 2.19 9.58 -8.70
CA GLY A 72 1.50 9.68 -9.99
C GLY A 72 0.85 11.04 -10.20
N PHE A 73 -0.30 11.08 -10.86
CA PHE A 73 -0.91 12.32 -11.32
C PHE A 73 -2.41 12.39 -11.07
N LEU A 74 -2.89 13.58 -10.69
CA LEU A 74 -4.31 13.91 -10.63
C LEU A 74 -4.69 14.79 -11.82
N VAL A 75 -5.87 14.53 -12.40
CA VAL A 75 -6.45 15.39 -13.43
C VAL A 75 -6.91 16.69 -12.77
N ARG A 76 -6.34 17.81 -13.18
CA ARG A 76 -6.68 19.15 -12.71
C ARG A 76 -7.80 19.77 -13.54
N SER A 77 -7.73 19.61 -14.86
CA SER A 77 -8.73 20.12 -15.79
C SER A 77 -8.64 19.40 -17.13
N ILE A 78 -9.73 19.47 -17.90
CA ILE A 78 -9.78 19.04 -19.29
C ILE A 78 -9.96 20.32 -20.12
N ASP A 79 -9.08 20.55 -21.09
CA ASP A 79 -9.17 21.75 -21.92
C ASP A 79 -10.25 21.61 -23.01
N SER A 80 -10.48 22.69 -23.77
CA SER A 80 -11.50 22.72 -24.83
C SER A 80 -11.20 21.78 -26.01
N LYS A 81 -9.99 21.24 -26.10
CA LYS A 81 -9.56 20.26 -27.12
C LYS A 81 -9.58 18.83 -26.57
N GLY A 82 -9.95 18.63 -25.31
CA GLY A 82 -9.98 17.33 -24.64
C GLY A 82 -8.64 16.89 -24.04
N GLN A 83 -7.66 17.78 -23.94
CA GLN A 83 -6.37 17.46 -23.32
C GLN A 83 -6.47 17.50 -21.80
N LEU A 84 -5.80 16.56 -21.12
CA LEU A 84 -5.73 16.51 -19.66
C LEU A 84 -4.58 17.37 -19.15
N LEU A 85 -4.88 18.30 -18.25
CA LEU A 85 -3.87 18.97 -17.44
C LEU A 85 -3.72 18.20 -16.14
N LEU A 86 -2.49 17.80 -15.83
CA LEU A 86 -2.17 16.94 -14.69
C LEU A 86 -1.44 17.71 -13.59
N SER A 87 -1.64 17.31 -12.34
CA SER A 87 -0.87 17.75 -11.18
C SER A 87 -0.14 16.55 -10.57
N PRO A 88 1.17 16.63 -10.29
CA PRO A 88 1.90 15.52 -9.69
C PRO A 88 1.47 15.30 -8.24
N VAL A 89 1.40 14.04 -7.84
CA VAL A 89 1.25 13.59 -6.45
C VAL A 89 2.53 12.84 -6.09
N GLY A 90 3.29 13.40 -5.15
CA GLY A 90 4.67 12.98 -4.87
C GLY A 90 5.71 13.72 -5.70
N GLY A 91 6.97 13.29 -5.61
CA GLY A 91 8.09 13.88 -6.35
C GLY A 91 8.26 13.24 -7.72
N ILE A 92 7.99 13.98 -8.78
CA ILE A 92 8.20 13.56 -10.18
C ILE A 92 9.02 14.66 -10.87
N TRP A 93 10.11 14.27 -11.55
CA TRP A 93 11.02 15.17 -12.26
C TRP A 93 10.95 14.94 -13.77
#